data_AF-A0A3A5USU8-F1
#
_entry.id   AF-A0A3A5USU8-F1
#
_cell.length_a   1.000
_cell.length_b   1.000
_cell.length_c   1.000
_cell.angle_alpha   90.00
_cell.angle_beta   90.00
_cell.angle_gamma   90.00
#
_symmetry.space_group_name_H-M   'P 1'
#
loop_
_entity.id
_entity.type
_entity.pdbx_description
1 polymer ?
#
loop_
_entity_poly.entity_id
_entity_poly.type
_entity_poly.pdbx_seq_one_letter_code
_entity_poly.pdbx_strand_id
1 'polypeptide(L)'
;LVNLPHRTIEFLPKLIPLINRSNISLIRGRVIVAESEIKLANKKINDILPPIAAGKPKPKLTIKRDYSSSLRLCSFEAWIEKI
;
A
#
# COMPACT_ATOMS: atom_id res chain seq x y z
N LEU A 1 -10.72 9.06 0.40
CA LEU A 1 -9.61 8.61 -0.48
C LEU A 1 -8.44 9.57 -0.29
N VAL A 2 -7.33 9.16 0.32
CA VAL A 2 -6.15 10.04 0.49
C VAL A 2 -5.21 9.82 -0.70
N ASN A 3 -5.25 10.74 -1.68
CA ASN A 3 -4.42 10.66 -2.89
C ASN A 3 -3.06 11.35 -2.67
N LEU A 4 -2.20 10.75 -1.84
CA LEU A 4 -0.86 11.28 -1.53
C LEU A 4 0.24 10.33 -2.03
N PRO A 5 0.34 10.05 -3.34
CA PRO A 5 1.23 9.01 -3.85
C PRO A 5 2.71 9.22 -3.52
N HIS A 6 3.15 10.47 -3.32
CA HIS A 6 4.52 10.80 -2.89
C HIS A 6 4.80 10.52 -1.41
N ARG A 7 3.76 10.45 -0.57
CA ARG A 7 3.88 10.31 0.90
C ARG A 7 3.06 9.15 1.46
N THR A 8 2.56 8.26 0.61
CA THR A 8 1.67 7.17 1.03
C THR A 8 2.34 6.28 2.08
N ILE A 9 3.61 5.92 1.94
CA ILE A 9 4.31 5.08 2.92
C ILE A 9 4.44 5.79 4.27
N GLU A 10 4.67 7.10 4.28
CA GLU A 10 4.80 7.91 5.50
C GLU A 10 3.47 8.04 6.27
N PHE A 11 2.36 8.19 5.56
CA PHE A 11 1.04 8.36 6.17
C PHE A 11 0.28 7.05 6.40
N LEU A 12 0.66 5.96 5.75
CA LEU A 12 -0.02 4.66 5.89
C LEU A 12 -0.15 4.23 7.37
N PRO A 13 0.88 4.33 8.24
CA PRO A 13 0.75 3.99 9.66
C PRO A 13 -0.27 4.87 10.40
N LYS A 14 -0.44 6.13 10.00
CA LYS A 14 -1.39 7.07 10.61
C LYS A 14 -2.83 6.85 10.12
N LEU A 15 -2.98 6.32 8.91
CA LEU A 15 -4.29 6.05 8.30
C LEU A 15 -4.87 4.70 8.75
N ILE A 16 -4.03 3.69 8.97
CA ILE A 16 -4.49 2.34 9.37
C ILE A 16 -5.42 2.36 10.60
N PRO A 17 -5.12 3.08 11.70
CA PRO A 17 -5.97 3.11 12.89
C PRO A 17 -7.36 3.72 12.65
N LEU A 18 -7.53 4.52 11.59
CA LEU A 18 -8.77 5.21 11.26
C LEU A 18 -9.74 4.33 10.44
N ILE A 19 -9.29 3.15 10.01
CA ILE A 19 -10.09 2.23 9.20
C ILE A 19 -10.96 1.39 10.12
N ASN A 20 -12.21 1.15 9.72
CA ASN A 20 -13.08 0.25 10.44
C ASN A 20 -12.54 -1.20 10.38
N ARG A 21 -12.21 -1.75 11.56
CA ARG A 21 -11.68 -3.12 11.72
C ARG A 21 -12.72 -4.13 12.21
N SER A 22 -14.01 -3.77 12.28
CA SER A 22 -15.07 -4.72 12.63
C SER A 22 -15.39 -5.73 11.51
N ASN A 23 -15.00 -5.41 10.28
CA ASN A 23 -15.17 -6.25 9.11
C ASN A 23 -13.85 -6.34 8.32
N ILE A 24 -13.75 -7.35 7.46
CA ILE A 24 -12.66 -7.43 6.48
C ILE A 24 -12.73 -6.19 5.58
N SER A 25 -11.65 -5.44 5.53
CA SER A 25 -11.58 -4.16 4.82
C SER A 25 -10.54 -4.20 3.71
N LEU A 26 -10.84 -3.59 2.57
CA LEU A 26 -9.89 -3.47 1.45
C LEU A 26 -9.21 -2.10 1.49
N ILE A 27 -7.89 -2.09 1.69
CA ILE A 27 -7.04 -0.91 1.52
C ILE A 27 -6.48 -0.90 0.11
N ARG A 28 -6.67 0.22 -0.58
CA ARG A 28 -6.03 0.50 -1.87
C ARG A 28 -5.14 1.72 -1.73
N GLY A 29 -3.88 1.58 -2.12
CA GLY A 29 -2.92 2.67 -2.11
C GLY A 29 -2.26 2.87 -3.46
N ARG A 30 -1.80 4.10 -3.71
CA ARG A 30 -0.94 4.45 -4.84
C ARG A 30 0.35 5.01 -4.30
N VAL A 31 1.49 4.66 -4.88
CA VAL A 31 2.81 5.13 -4.45
C VAL A 31 3.60 5.52 -5.68
N ILE A 32 4.24 6.69 -5.66
CA ILE A 32 5.26 7.05 -6.64
C ILE A 32 6.61 6.70 -6.03
N VAL A 33 7.38 5.88 -6.74
CA VAL A 33 8.66 5.37 -6.26
C VAL A 33 9.61 5.17 -7.45
N ALA A 34 10.91 5.28 -7.22
CA ALA A 34 11.90 4.92 -8.22
C ALA A 34 11.80 3.42 -8.56
N GLU A 35 12.04 3.05 -9.82
CA GLU A 35 11.92 1.66 -10.26
C GLU A 35 12.83 0.71 -9.46
N SER A 36 14.05 1.15 -9.17
CA SER A 36 15.02 0.43 -8.34
C SER A 36 14.56 0.22 -6.89
N GLU A 37 13.67 1.08 -6.38
CA GLU A 37 13.21 1.08 -4.99
C GLU A 37 11.88 0.37 -4.80
N ILE A 38 11.21 -0.12 -5.86
CA ILE A 38 9.91 -0.80 -5.78
C ILE A 38 9.95 -1.96 -4.77
N LYS A 39 11.03 -2.76 -4.77
CA LYS A 39 11.17 -3.90 -3.84
C LYS A 39 11.21 -3.43 -2.37
N LEU A 40 11.96 -2.36 -2.09
CA LEU A 40 12.08 -1.80 -0.75
C LEU A 40 10.75 -1.18 -0.29
N ALA A 41 10.09 -0.41 -1.16
CA ALA A 41 8.77 0.16 -0.89
C ALA A 41 7.73 -0.93 -0.61
N ASN A 42 7.75 -2.02 -1.39
CA ASN A 42 6.84 -3.15 -1.17
C ASN A 42 7.06 -3.80 0.21
N LYS A 43 8.33 -3.97 0.63
CA LYS A 43 8.65 -4.47 1.96
C LYS A 43 8.11 -3.54 3.06
N LYS A 44 8.38 -2.23 2.98
CA LYS A 44 7.87 -1.24 3.94
C LYS A 44 6.35 -1.26 4.06
N ILE A 45 5.62 -1.39 2.94
CA ILE A 45 4.16 -1.50 2.95
C ILE A 45 3.71 -2.75 3.70
N ASN A 46 4.35 -3.90 3.47
CA ASN A 46 4.03 -5.14 4.18
C ASN A 46 4.36 -5.05 5.68
N ASP A 47 5.42 -4.34 6.06
CA ASP A 47 5.82 -4.15 7.46
C ASP A 47 4.87 -3.20 8.22
N ILE A 48 4.26 -2.23 7.52
CA ILE A 48 3.34 -1.25 8.10
C ILE A 48 1.91 -1.80 8.24
N LEU A 49 1.47 -2.61 7.27
CA LEU A 49 0.08 -3.05 7.20
C LEU A 49 -0.25 -4.04 8.33
N PRO A 50 -1.49 -3.99 8.86
CA PRO A 50 -1.96 -4.97 9.82
C PRO A 50 -2.12 -6.36 9.17
N PRO A 51 -2.40 -7.41 9.96
CA PRO A 51 -2.61 -8.76 9.46
C PRO A 51 -3.55 -8.83 8.26
N ILE A 52 -3.14 -9.61 7.26
CA ILE A 52 -3.90 -9.82 6.03
C ILE A 52 -4.91 -10.93 6.27
N ALA A 53 -6.14 -10.72 5.82
CA ALA A 53 -7.23 -11.68 5.97
C ALA A 53 -6.86 -13.06 5.38
N ALA A 54 -7.25 -14.13 6.09
CA ALA A 54 -6.99 -15.51 5.67
C ALA A 54 -7.40 -15.77 4.21
N GLY A 55 -6.52 -16.46 3.46
CA GLY A 55 -6.74 -16.80 2.05
C GLY A 55 -6.58 -15.64 1.05
N LYS A 56 -6.22 -14.43 1.49
CA LYS A 56 -5.94 -13.28 0.61
C LYS A 56 -4.44 -13.12 0.35
N PRO A 57 -4.05 -12.65 -0.84
CA PRO A 57 -2.64 -12.46 -1.16
C PRO A 57 -2.03 -11.32 -0.35
N LYS A 58 -0.73 -11.42 -0.05
CA LYS A 58 0.03 -10.31 0.53
C LYS A 58 0.05 -9.11 -0.43
N PRO A 59 0.04 -7.88 0.10
CA PRO A 59 0.10 -6.68 -0.72
C PRO A 59 1.36 -6.65 -1.58
N LYS A 60 1.17 -6.40 -2.86
CA LYS A 60 2.22 -6.27 -3.86
C LYS A 60 2.04 -4.97 -4.63
N LEU A 61 3.12 -4.21 -4.77
CA LEU A 61 3.17 -3.07 -5.68
C LEU A 61 3.14 -3.56 -7.13
N THR A 62 2.16 -3.05 -7.88
CA THR A 62 2.03 -3.24 -9.32
C THR A 62 2.22 -1.90 -10.01
N ILE A 63 3.15 -1.84 -10.97
CA ILE A 63 3.37 -0.66 -11.81
C ILE A 63 2.11 -0.42 -12.64
N LYS A 64 1.57 0.80 -12.60
CA LYS A 64 0.41 1.21 -13.40
C LYS A 64 0.82 2.00 -14.62
N ARG A 65 1.82 2.87 -14.48
CA ARG A 65 2.40 3.67 -15.57
C ARG A 65 3.69 4.34 -15.12
N ASP A 66 4.43 4.84 -16.09
CA ASP A 66 5.53 5.76 -15.87
C ASP A 66 5.00 7.08 -15.31
N TYR A 67 5.72 7.62 -14.32
CA TYR A 67 5.47 8.93 -13.76
C TYR A 67 6.51 9.95 -14.22
N SER A 68 7.77 9.52 -14.35
CA SER A 68 8.86 10.26 -14.99
C SER A 68 9.88 9.28 -15.59
N SER A 69 11.04 9.76 -16.04
CA SER A 69 12.11 8.92 -16.57
C SER A 69 12.59 7.84 -15.58
N SER A 70 12.56 8.13 -14.28
CA SER A 70 13.02 7.22 -13.21
C SER A 70 11.94 6.77 -12.23
N LEU A 71 10.77 7.43 -12.23
CA LEU A 71 9.70 7.18 -11.26
C LEU A 71 8.54 6.41 -11.90
N ARG A 72 8.01 5.45 -11.14
CA ARG A 72 6.84 4.65 -11.51
C ARG A 72 5.69 4.95 -10.56
N LEU A 73 4.50 5.15 -11.13
CA LEU A 73 3.26 5.15 -10.34
C LEU A 73 2.86 3.69 -10.12
N CYS A 74 2.94 3.24 -8.88
CA CYS A 74 2.56 1.91 -8.46
C CYS A 74 1.24 1.94 -7.67
N SER A 75 0.53 0.82 -7.63
CA SER A 75 -0.61 0.61 -6.76
C SER A 75 -0.50 -0.69 -5.99
N PHE A 76 -1.11 -0.78 -4.82
CA PHE A 76 -1.27 -2.04 -4.09
C PHE A 76 -2.69 -2.16 -3.55
N GLU A 77 -3.05 -3.40 -3.26
CA GLU A 77 -4.28 -3.77 -2.58
C GLU A 77 -3.93 -4.65 -1.36
N ALA A 78 -4.59 -4.43 -0.24
CA ALA A 78 -4.42 -5.21 0.98
C ALA A 78 -5.79 -5.48 1.62
N TRP A 79 -6.11 -6.76 1.82
CA TRP A 79 -7.29 -7.19 2.54
C TRP A 79 -6.95 -7.30 4.02
N ILE A 80 -7.42 -6.38 4.83
CA ILE A 80 -7.13 -6.32 6.26
C ILE A 80 -8.11 -7.21 7.01
N GLU A 81 -7.56 -8.04 7.88
CA GLU A 81 -8.35 -8.88 8.77
C GLU A 81 -9.16 -8.06 9.77
N LYS A 82 -10.35 -8.55 10.12
CA LYS A 82 -11.13 -7.98 11.22
C LYS A 82 -10.45 -8.30 12.55
N ILE A 83 -10.60 -7.42 13.53
CA ILE A 83 -10.14 -7.63 14.91
C ILE A 83 -11.35 -7.85 15.80
#